data_AF-A0A7J3XWS3-F1
#
_entry.id   AF-A0A7J3XWS3-F1
#
_cell.length_a   1.000
_cell.length_b   1.000
_cell.length_c   1.000
_cell.angle_alpha   90.00
_cell.angle_beta   90.00
_cell.angle_gamma   90.00
#
_symmetry.space_group_name_H-M   'P 1'
#
loop_
_entity.id
_entity.type
_entity.pdbx_description
1 polymer ?
#
loop_
_entity_poly.entity_id
_entity_poly.type
_entity_poly.pdbx_seq_one_letter_code
_entity_poly.pdbx_strand_id
1 'polypeptide(L)'
;MSRSYTYIGCLNASLSGLKVLVVTGLMARGLVEEEVRRAEGKRVEAVVVALPRPVAALFSLKFIASELQRLDLRGGGFDAILIPGMVRGDASTLKDELGVPAFKGPKHAADLAAALEALAAGEELSTTTPACELLKERVEGRALKALSELEAS
;
A
#
# COMPACT_ATOMS: atom_id res chain seq x y z
N MET A 1 12.27 43.05 -5.97
CA MET A 1 13.51 42.68 -6.69
C MET A 1 14.27 41.73 -5.79
N SER A 2 14.72 40.53 -6.13
CA SER A 2 14.66 39.65 -7.30
C SER A 2 15.26 38.31 -6.84
N ARG A 3 14.71 37.22 -7.35
CA ARG A 3 15.07 35.81 -7.11
C ARG A 3 16.57 35.52 -7.25
N SER A 4 17.06 34.47 -6.59
CA SER A 4 17.40 33.18 -7.24
C SER A 4 18.10 32.23 -6.27
N TYR A 5 17.41 31.17 -5.84
CA TYR A 5 18.08 29.93 -5.43
C TYR A 5 17.98 28.96 -6.60
N THR A 6 19.10 28.75 -7.28
CA THR A 6 19.25 27.74 -8.32
C THR A 6 19.93 26.53 -7.69
N TYR A 7 19.17 25.50 -7.34
CA TYR A 7 19.70 24.14 -7.22
C TYR A 7 19.43 23.43 -8.54
N ILE A 8 20.41 23.49 -9.45
CA ILE A 8 20.55 22.52 -10.53
C ILE A 8 21.36 21.38 -9.92
N GLY A 9 20.72 20.22 -9.72
CA GLY A 9 21.38 19.04 -9.19
C GLY A 9 20.61 17.78 -9.58
N CYS A 10 21.14 17.09 -10.58
CA CYS A 10 20.82 15.72 -11.00
C CYS A 10 19.44 15.45 -11.62
N LEU A 11 19.40 15.72 -12.93
CA LEU A 11 18.78 14.84 -13.92
C LEU A 11 19.31 13.40 -13.72
N ASN A 12 18.42 12.40 -13.77
CA ASN A 12 18.66 10.94 -13.75
C ASN A 12 18.55 10.20 -12.39
N ALA A 13 17.46 10.40 -11.65
CA ALA A 13 16.87 9.24 -10.96
C ALA A 13 15.99 8.50 -11.99
N SER A 14 16.39 7.29 -12.34
CA SER A 14 15.54 6.33 -13.04
C SER A 14 14.12 6.39 -12.45
N LEU A 15 13.09 6.54 -13.28
CA LEU A 15 11.69 6.48 -12.85
C LEU A 15 11.34 5.03 -12.46
N SER A 16 11.97 4.48 -11.42
CA SER A 16 11.52 3.20 -10.83
C SER A 16 10.32 3.53 -9.95
N GLY A 17 9.12 3.22 -10.45
CA GLY A 17 7.92 3.24 -9.63
C GLY A 17 8.03 2.23 -8.49
N LEU A 18 7.26 2.44 -7.42
CA LEU A 18 7.15 1.52 -6.30
C LEU A 18 6.59 0.18 -6.76
N LYS A 19 7.27 -0.92 -6.42
CA LYS A 19 6.81 -2.27 -6.74
C LYS A 19 6.16 -2.91 -5.51
N VAL A 20 4.87 -3.18 -5.59
CA VAL A 20 4.04 -3.63 -4.47
C VAL A 20 3.50 -5.03 -4.71
N LEU A 21 3.64 -5.92 -3.74
CA LEU A 21 2.98 -7.23 -3.75
C LEU A 21 1.62 -7.12 -3.04
N VAL A 22 0.52 -7.37 -3.74
CA VAL A 22 -0.83 -7.35 -3.17
C VAL A 22 -1.30 -8.77 -2.88
N VAL A 23 -1.60 -9.05 -1.61
CA VAL A 23 -2.05 -10.37 -1.13
C VAL A 23 -3.57 -10.42 -1.07
N THR A 24 -4.18 -11.44 -1.68
CA THR A 24 -5.64 -11.65 -1.68
C THR A 24 -6.02 -13.12 -1.61
N GLY A 25 -7.33 -13.42 -1.50
CA GLY A 25 -7.90 -14.76 -1.62
C GLY A 25 -8.35 -15.07 -3.05
N LEU A 26 -8.55 -16.35 -3.35
CA LEU A 26 -8.87 -16.84 -4.70
C LEU A 26 -10.11 -16.15 -5.30
N MET A 27 -11.17 -15.95 -4.53
CA MET A 27 -12.43 -15.38 -5.04
C MET A 27 -12.33 -13.89 -5.35
N ALA A 28 -11.42 -13.18 -4.67
CA ALA A 28 -11.25 -11.73 -4.84
C ALA A 28 -10.20 -11.39 -5.92
N ARG A 29 -9.52 -12.38 -6.51
CA ARG A 29 -8.43 -12.19 -7.47
C ARG A 29 -8.82 -11.26 -8.62
N GLY A 30 -9.91 -11.56 -9.32
CA GLY A 30 -10.32 -10.79 -10.50
C GLY A 30 -10.61 -9.32 -10.19
N LEU A 31 -11.30 -9.05 -9.08
CA LEU A 31 -11.58 -7.68 -8.61
C LEU A 31 -10.28 -6.96 -8.20
N VAL A 32 -9.39 -7.64 -7.48
CA VAL A 32 -8.10 -7.05 -7.07
C VAL A 32 -7.22 -6.73 -8.27
N GLU A 33 -7.15 -7.61 -9.27
CA GLU A 33 -6.44 -7.36 -10.53
C GLU A 33 -7.04 -6.17 -11.31
N GLU A 34 -8.36 -6.01 -11.29
CA GLU A 34 -9.02 -4.84 -11.88
C GLU A 34 -8.61 -3.54 -11.18
N GLU A 35 -8.62 -3.52 -9.85
CA GLU A 35 -8.26 -2.35 -9.05
C GLU A 35 -6.78 -2.00 -9.16
N VAL A 36 -5.90 -3.00 -9.28
CA VAL A 36 -4.49 -2.80 -9.62
C VAL A 36 -4.37 -2.08 -10.97
N ARG A 37 -5.04 -2.55 -12.02
CA ARG A 37 -5.00 -1.91 -13.35
C ARG A 37 -5.50 -0.46 -13.34
N ARG A 38 -6.45 -0.13 -12.47
CA ARG A 38 -6.94 1.26 -12.30
C ARG A 38 -5.88 2.19 -11.68
N ALA A 39 -4.99 1.64 -10.84
CA ALA A 39 -3.89 2.38 -10.22
C ALA A 39 -2.59 2.37 -11.05
N GLU A 40 -2.42 1.40 -11.95
CA GLU A 40 -1.24 1.28 -12.83
C GLU A 40 -1.00 2.54 -13.67
N GLY A 41 0.26 2.98 -13.75
CA GLY A 41 0.68 4.19 -14.47
C GLY A 41 1.00 5.41 -13.59
N LYS A 42 0.83 5.30 -12.28
CA LYS A 42 1.06 6.38 -11.30
C LYS A 42 2.33 6.22 -10.45
N ARG A 43 3.44 5.76 -11.03
CA ARG A 43 4.69 5.40 -10.28
C ARG A 43 4.49 4.25 -9.28
N VAL A 44 3.52 3.37 -9.52
CA VAL A 44 3.34 2.11 -8.79
C VAL A 44 3.13 0.97 -9.78
N GLU A 45 3.84 -0.12 -9.56
CA GLU A 45 3.67 -1.42 -10.21
C GLU A 45 3.17 -2.39 -9.13
N ALA A 46 2.00 -2.99 -9.30
CA ALA A 46 1.45 -3.91 -8.31
C ALA A 46 1.30 -5.32 -8.88
N VAL A 47 1.80 -6.31 -8.14
CA VAL A 47 1.70 -7.73 -8.50
C VAL A 47 0.74 -8.41 -7.54
N VAL A 48 -0.29 -9.08 -8.08
CA VAL A 48 -1.31 -9.76 -7.27
C VAL A 48 -0.91 -11.20 -7.00
N VAL A 49 -0.94 -11.59 -5.72
CA VAL A 49 -0.81 -12.98 -5.28
C VAL A 49 -2.10 -13.42 -4.59
N ALA A 50 -2.77 -14.39 -5.19
CA ALA A 50 -3.92 -15.05 -4.58
C ALA A 50 -3.46 -16.30 -3.81
N LEU A 51 -3.63 -16.28 -2.48
CA LEU A 51 -3.30 -17.39 -1.59
C LEU A 51 -4.36 -18.50 -1.67
N PRO A 52 -4.04 -19.76 -1.31
CA PRO A 52 -4.94 -20.91 -1.48
C PRO A 52 -6.08 -20.98 -0.44
N ARG A 53 -6.83 -19.88 -0.29
CA ARG A 53 -8.04 -19.75 0.52
C ARG A 53 -9.04 -18.85 -0.22
N PRO A 54 -10.34 -19.14 -0.16
CA PRO A 54 -11.33 -18.42 -0.96
C PRO A 54 -11.43 -16.94 -0.60
N VAL A 55 -11.41 -16.61 0.71
CA VAL A 55 -11.60 -15.24 1.21
C VAL A 55 -10.53 -14.84 2.23
N ALA A 56 -10.20 -13.55 2.24
CA ALA A 56 -9.20 -12.95 3.14
C ALA A 56 -9.57 -13.06 4.63
N ALA A 57 -10.84 -13.19 4.97
CA ALA A 57 -11.31 -13.37 6.36
C ALA A 57 -10.74 -14.64 7.03
N LEU A 58 -10.28 -15.60 6.23
CA LEU A 58 -9.64 -16.82 6.71
C LEU A 58 -8.14 -16.66 6.93
N PHE A 59 -7.52 -15.50 6.66
CA PHE A 59 -6.08 -15.36 6.71
C PHE A 59 -5.59 -15.07 8.12
N SER A 60 -4.36 -15.50 8.41
CA SER A 60 -3.58 -15.08 9.57
C SER A 60 -2.19 -14.64 9.11
N LEU A 61 -1.48 -13.85 9.92
CA LEU A 61 -0.11 -13.44 9.60
C LEU A 61 0.80 -14.65 9.36
N LYS A 62 0.72 -15.67 10.23
CA LYS A 62 1.47 -16.92 10.08
C LYS A 62 1.15 -17.63 8.76
N PHE A 63 -0.13 -17.68 8.38
CA PHE A 63 -0.53 -18.29 7.10
C PHE A 63 0.07 -17.52 5.92
N ILE A 64 -0.07 -16.19 5.91
CA ILE A 64 0.51 -15.33 4.86
C ILE A 64 2.02 -15.54 4.77
N ALA A 65 2.73 -15.47 5.90
CA ALA A 65 4.18 -15.68 5.93
C ALA A 65 4.57 -17.04 5.34
N SER A 66 3.90 -18.12 5.77
CA SER A 66 4.21 -19.48 5.30
C SER A 66 3.97 -19.69 3.81
N GLU A 67 2.96 -19.02 3.23
CA GLU A 67 2.70 -19.11 1.79
C GLU A 67 3.66 -18.23 1.00
N LEU A 68 3.98 -17.03 1.50
CA LEU A 68 4.90 -16.10 0.84
C LEU A 68 6.36 -16.53 0.93
N GLN A 69 6.78 -17.25 1.97
CA GLN A 69 8.13 -17.84 2.06
C GLN A 69 8.42 -18.86 0.95
N ARG A 70 7.37 -19.46 0.36
CA ARG A 70 7.51 -20.36 -0.78
C ARG A 70 7.74 -19.62 -2.10
N LEU A 71 7.61 -18.29 -2.09
CA LEU A 71 7.87 -17.41 -3.22
C LEU A 71 9.24 -16.73 -3.00
N ASP A 72 10.03 -16.61 -4.07
CA ASP A 72 11.26 -15.82 -4.01
C ASP A 72 10.95 -14.32 -4.08
N LEU A 73 10.52 -13.75 -2.96
CA LEU A 73 10.19 -12.33 -2.86
C LEU A 73 11.42 -11.42 -2.82
N ARG A 74 12.56 -11.93 -2.32
CA ARG A 74 13.80 -11.15 -2.19
C ARG A 74 14.44 -10.90 -3.56
N GLY A 75 14.37 -11.87 -4.47
CA GLY A 75 14.76 -11.66 -5.87
C GLY A 75 13.77 -10.81 -6.67
N GLY A 76 12.52 -10.66 -6.18
CA GLY A 76 11.43 -9.98 -6.89
C GLY A 76 11.51 -8.45 -6.93
N GLY A 77 12.37 -7.85 -6.09
CA GLY A 77 12.55 -6.39 -6.02
C GLY A 77 11.31 -5.63 -5.53
N PHE A 78 10.54 -6.23 -4.61
CA PHE A 78 9.36 -5.58 -4.03
C PHE A 78 9.76 -4.57 -2.95
N ASP A 79 9.18 -3.38 -3.01
CA ASP A 79 9.34 -2.33 -2.00
C ASP A 79 8.39 -2.52 -0.82
N ALA A 80 7.23 -3.14 -1.05
CA ALA A 80 6.23 -3.36 -0.01
C ALA A 80 5.31 -4.57 -0.30
N ILE A 81 4.76 -5.14 0.77
CA ILE A 81 3.67 -6.13 0.73
C ILE A 81 2.42 -5.48 1.31
N LEU A 82 1.31 -5.58 0.59
CA LEU A 82 0.01 -5.15 1.06
C LEU A 82 -0.84 -6.37 1.39
N ILE A 83 -1.16 -6.56 2.66
CA ILE A 83 -2.03 -7.65 3.12
C ILE A 83 -3.47 -7.15 3.33
N PRO A 84 -4.51 -8.00 3.28
CA PRO A 84 -5.88 -7.54 3.49
C PRO A 84 -6.06 -6.85 4.84
N GLY A 85 -6.81 -5.74 4.87
CA GLY A 85 -6.98 -4.92 6.08
C GLY A 85 -7.69 -5.64 7.23
N MET A 86 -8.47 -6.68 6.93
CA MET A 86 -9.19 -7.47 7.94
C MET A 86 -8.31 -8.51 8.66
N VAL A 87 -7.07 -8.75 8.21
CA VAL A 87 -6.17 -9.70 8.88
C VAL A 87 -5.81 -9.14 10.25
N ARG A 88 -5.97 -9.92 11.31
CA ARG A 88 -5.65 -9.51 12.68
C ARG A 88 -4.14 -9.53 12.96
N GLY A 89 -3.71 -8.67 13.87
CA GLY A 89 -2.31 -8.58 14.32
C GLY A 89 -1.49 -7.54 13.54
N ASP A 90 -0.25 -7.33 13.98
CA ASP A 90 0.69 -6.38 13.40
C ASP A 90 1.42 -6.97 12.20
N ALA A 91 1.29 -6.34 11.03
CA ALA A 91 1.94 -6.77 9.80
C ALA A 91 3.48 -6.61 9.83
N SER A 92 4.02 -5.83 10.78
CA SER A 92 5.47 -5.64 10.94
C SER A 92 6.21 -6.98 11.12
N THR A 93 5.55 -7.97 11.73
CA THR A 93 6.13 -9.32 11.93
C THR A 93 6.47 -10.04 10.62
N LEU A 94 5.81 -9.68 9.52
CA LEU A 94 6.11 -10.26 8.21
C LEU A 94 7.43 -9.75 7.62
N LYS A 95 7.88 -8.56 8.02
CA LYS A 95 9.14 -7.98 7.54
C LYS A 95 10.32 -8.85 7.96
N ASP A 96 10.31 -9.34 9.20
CA ASP A 96 11.39 -10.17 9.73
C ASP A 96 11.49 -11.51 8.98
N GLU A 97 10.33 -12.07 8.61
CA GLU A 97 10.25 -13.35 7.91
C GLU A 97 10.55 -13.23 6.40
N LEU A 98 10.05 -12.17 5.75
CA LEU A 98 10.05 -12.04 4.29
C LEU A 98 11.16 -11.11 3.76
N GLY A 99 11.69 -10.22 4.60
CA GLY A 99 12.69 -9.22 4.22
C GLY A 99 12.13 -8.01 3.47
N VAL A 100 10.80 -7.93 3.30
CA VAL A 100 10.08 -6.84 2.64
C VAL A 100 9.07 -6.26 3.64
N PRO A 101 8.97 -4.93 3.81
CA PRO A 101 8.01 -4.35 4.74
C PRO A 101 6.57 -4.68 4.31
N ALA A 102 5.72 -4.97 5.28
CA ALA A 102 4.32 -5.32 5.04
C ALA A 102 3.37 -4.36 5.77
N PHE A 103 2.29 -3.99 5.08
CA PHE A 103 1.30 -3.02 5.56
C PHE A 103 -0.12 -3.56 5.37
N LYS A 104 -1.05 -3.02 6.16
CA LYS A 104 -2.48 -3.28 6.01
C LYS A 104 -3.01 -2.51 4.81
N GLY A 105 -3.50 -3.25 3.83
CA GLY A 105 -4.36 -2.75 2.78
C GLY A 105 -5.77 -2.42 3.26
N PRO A 106 -6.68 -2.13 2.33
CA PRO A 106 -8.07 -1.88 2.67
C PRO A 106 -8.80 -3.16 3.09
N LYS A 107 -9.96 -2.97 3.74
CA LYS A 107 -10.88 -4.08 4.07
C LYS A 107 -11.60 -4.61 2.83
N HIS A 108 -11.85 -3.74 1.86
CA HIS A 108 -12.58 -4.05 0.63
C HIS A 108 -11.67 -3.82 -0.58
N ALA A 109 -11.72 -4.74 -1.55
CA ALA A 109 -10.88 -4.64 -2.73
C ALA A 109 -11.14 -3.37 -3.56
N ALA A 110 -12.37 -2.87 -3.59
CA ALA A 110 -12.75 -1.64 -4.30
C ALA A 110 -12.01 -0.37 -3.81
N ASP A 111 -11.41 -0.40 -2.62
CA ASP A 111 -10.62 0.72 -2.10
C ASP A 111 -9.12 0.56 -2.40
N LEU A 112 -8.71 -0.51 -3.10
CA LEU A 112 -7.30 -0.84 -3.33
C LEU A 112 -6.62 0.18 -4.23
N ALA A 113 -7.29 0.67 -5.28
CA ALA A 113 -6.72 1.67 -6.16
C ALA A 113 -6.31 2.94 -5.38
N ALA A 114 -7.19 3.44 -4.51
CA ALA A 114 -6.90 4.59 -3.65
C ALA A 114 -5.73 4.33 -2.69
N ALA A 115 -5.63 3.13 -2.11
CA ALA A 115 -4.52 2.76 -1.22
C ALA A 115 -3.17 2.70 -1.96
N LEU A 116 -3.14 2.15 -3.19
CA LEU A 116 -1.94 2.11 -4.03
C LEU A 116 -1.52 3.52 -4.48
N GLU A 117 -2.49 4.38 -4.80
CA GLU A 117 -2.23 5.78 -5.17
C GLU A 117 -1.66 6.59 -4.01
N ALA A 118 -2.19 6.41 -2.81
CA ALA A 118 -1.64 7.04 -1.61
C ALA A 118 -0.16 6.61 -1.41
N LEU A 119 0.11 5.31 -1.49
CA LEU A 119 1.47 4.78 -1.37
C LEU A 119 2.40 5.38 -2.45
N ALA A 120 1.91 5.48 -3.69
CA ALA A 120 2.64 6.09 -4.80
C ALA A 120 2.93 7.58 -4.59
N ALA A 121 2.06 8.28 -3.87
CA ALA A 121 2.23 9.67 -3.46
C ALA A 121 3.20 9.85 -2.27
N GLY A 122 3.78 8.75 -1.75
CA GLY A 122 4.68 8.75 -0.61
C GLY A 122 3.97 8.70 0.75
N GLU A 123 2.69 8.35 0.77
CA GLU A 123 1.95 8.19 2.01
C GLU A 123 2.34 6.87 2.72
N GLU A 124 2.64 6.95 4.02
CA GLU A 124 2.88 5.76 4.82
C GLU A 124 1.57 5.03 5.17
N LEU A 125 1.52 3.73 4.92
CA LEU A 125 0.43 2.85 5.37
C LEU A 125 0.76 2.26 6.74
N SER A 126 -0.26 1.84 7.49
CA SER A 126 -0.09 1.28 8.84
C SER A 126 0.12 -0.23 8.78
N THR A 127 0.86 -0.76 9.76
CA THR A 127 1.01 -2.20 9.97
C THR A 127 -0.13 -2.80 10.81
N THR A 128 -0.95 -1.97 11.45
CA THR A 128 -2.04 -2.40 12.35
C THR A 128 -3.41 -1.87 11.94
N THR A 129 -3.47 -0.68 11.32
CA THR A 129 -4.70 0.00 10.92
C THR A 129 -4.99 -0.23 9.43
N PRO A 130 -6.20 -0.68 9.04
CA PRO A 130 -6.60 -0.82 7.64
C PRO A 130 -6.44 0.48 6.83
N ALA A 131 -5.96 0.38 5.58
CA ALA A 131 -5.72 1.56 4.74
C ALA A 131 -6.96 2.44 4.54
N CYS A 132 -8.14 1.82 4.40
CA CYS A 132 -9.40 2.57 4.24
C CYS A 132 -9.77 3.43 5.46
N GLU A 133 -9.30 3.07 6.67
CA GLU A 133 -9.51 3.87 7.88
C GLU A 133 -8.50 5.02 7.94
N LEU A 134 -7.22 4.73 7.67
CA LEU A 134 -6.17 5.76 7.60
C LEU A 134 -6.50 6.85 6.58
N LEU A 135 -7.00 6.46 5.40
CA LEU A 135 -7.34 7.42 4.34
C LEU A 135 -8.52 8.32 4.76
N LYS A 136 -9.50 7.79 5.48
CA LYS A 136 -10.64 8.58 6.00
C LYS A 136 -10.17 9.60 7.04
N GLU A 137 -9.40 9.16 8.03
CA GLU A 137 -8.86 10.03 9.09
C GLU A 137 -8.05 11.20 8.50
N ARG A 138 -7.31 10.95 7.41
CA ARG A 138 -6.55 11.99 6.70
C ARG A 138 -7.41 12.98 5.94
N VAL A 139 -8.51 12.54 5.35
CA VAL A 139 -9.47 13.45 4.70
C VAL A 139 -10.15 14.32 5.74
N GLU A 140 -10.61 13.72 6.84
CA GLU A 140 -11.24 14.42 7.96
C GLU A 140 -10.29 15.43 8.62
N GLY A 141 -9.05 15.03 8.90
CA GLY A 141 -8.03 15.92 9.46
C GLY A 141 -7.69 17.11 8.56
N ARG A 142 -7.65 16.92 7.24
CA ARG A 142 -7.46 18.01 6.27
C ARG A 142 -8.63 18.98 6.26
N ALA A 143 -9.86 18.47 6.28
CA ALA A 143 -11.07 19.29 6.32
C ALA A 143 -11.13 20.14 7.60
N LEU A 144 -10.83 19.54 8.76
CA LEU A 144 -10.78 20.25 10.04
C LEU A 144 -9.71 21.35 10.04
N LYS A 145 -8.51 21.06 9.55
CA LYS A 145 -7.41 22.04 9.48
C LYS A 145 -7.77 23.24 8.60
N ALA A 146 -8.40 22.99 7.44
CA ALA A 146 -8.83 24.06 6.54
C ALA A 146 -9.86 25.01 7.20
N LEU A 147 -10.75 24.49 8.05
CA LEU A 147 -11.69 25.32 8.81
C LEU A 147 -10.98 26.17 9.86
N SER A 148 -10.07 25.58 10.63
CA SER A 148 -9.31 26.32 11.66
C SER A 148 -8.44 27.44 11.06
N GLU A 149 -7.89 27.24 9.87
CA GLU A 149 -7.12 28.28 9.16
C GLU A 149 -7.99 29.47 8.72
N LEU A 150 -9.27 29.24 8.40
CA LEU A 150 -10.23 30.30 8.06
C LEU A 150 -10.77 31.03 9.31
N GLU A 151 -10.93 30.33 10.43
CA GLU A 151 -11.37 30.94 11.69
C GLU A 151 -10.26 31.75 12.38
N ALA A 152 -8.99 31.47 12.05
CA ALA A 152 -7.83 32.16 12.59
C ALA A 152 -7.42 33.43 11.78
N SER A 153 -8.17 33.80 10.75
CA SER A 153 -7.97 34.97 9.88
C SER A 153 -9.09 35.98 9.98
#